data_AF-A0AAX4HYA3-F1
#
_entry.id   AF-A0AAX4HYA3-F1
#
_cell.length_a   1.000
_cell.length_b   1.000
_cell.length_c   1.000
_cell.angle_alpha   90.00
_cell.angle_beta   90.00
_cell.angle_gamma   90.00
#
_symmetry.space_group_name_H-M   'P 1'
#
loop_
_entity.id
_entity.type
_entity.pdbx_description
1 polymer ?
#
loop_
_entity_poly.entity_id
_entity_poly.type
_entity_poly.pdbx_seq_one_letter_code
_entity_poly.pdbx_strand_id
1 'polypeptide(L)'
;MACQSCRYQARLLARSLRATADFALPQNSFAVTARRTAPAAMAKPTTATTTITRTAVMTPPSRRYFSQTTTRRNQAPPSGFKQAIASTMMAAAPKTMAASMTTSRLEALYKACSSQALYQISEQERAKDMVRMTTEGEEVGAPIGPWLQYFDLQPSFSSWSQATMLHMYLVVARLRCLDREASRNLQHQFIDQFFFDCERMMHLNHGMTSSALRQRYLKEIFVQWRGLIAAYDEGVVKDDRVLAAAVWRNLFKSREDVDMRQVAAVVGWMRATLQDLEAAPVEDLLVSPAKVFKRDVRDMLKLVDVVAPQVKEDMANAGAA
;
A
#
# COMPACT_ATOMS: atom_id res chain seq x y z
N MET A 1 -2.99 -7.10 18.28
CA MET A 1 -4.19 -6.36 18.73
C MET A 1 -4.21 -5.00 18.02
N ALA A 2 -5.19 -4.71 17.16
CA ALA A 2 -5.23 -3.44 16.41
C ALA A 2 -5.61 -2.25 17.31
N CYS A 3 -4.91 -1.11 17.14
CA CYS A 3 -5.18 0.13 17.89
C CYS A 3 -6.57 0.70 17.56
N GLN A 4 -7.14 1.51 18.46
CA GLN A 4 -8.52 2.03 18.34
C GLN A 4 -8.75 2.85 17.06
N SER A 5 -7.72 3.55 16.57
CA SER A 5 -7.81 4.35 15.33
C SER A 5 -7.92 3.46 14.08
N CYS A 6 -7.11 2.40 13.99
CA CYS A 6 -7.18 1.43 12.90
C CYS A 6 -8.50 0.65 12.90
N ARG A 7 -9.07 0.35 14.08
CA ARG A 7 -10.40 -0.27 14.19
C ARG A 7 -11.52 0.65 13.71
N TYR A 8 -11.39 1.96 13.94
CA TYR A 8 -12.35 2.95 13.47
C TYR A 8 -12.30 3.11 11.94
N GLN A 9 -11.09 3.21 11.37
CA GLN A 9 -10.92 3.32 9.92
C GLN A 9 -11.32 2.05 9.16
N ALA A 10 -11.02 0.87 9.72
CA ALA A 10 -11.49 -0.40 9.16
C ALA A 10 -13.03 -0.52 9.15
N ARG A 11 -13.71 0.00 10.19
CA ARG A 11 -15.18 0.07 10.24
C ARG A 11 -15.75 1.06 9.22
N LEU A 12 -15.04 2.15 8.92
CA LEU A 12 -15.43 3.12 7.90
C LEU A 12 -15.28 2.57 6.48
N LEU A 13 -14.17 1.86 6.20
CA LEU A 13 -13.95 1.16 4.93
C LEU A 13 -14.98 0.05 4.70
N ALA A 14 -15.29 -0.74 5.72
CA ALA A 14 -16.33 -1.77 5.62
C ALA A 14 -17.73 -1.16 5.36
N ARG A 15 -18.02 0.05 5.87
CA ARG A 15 -19.26 0.76 5.59
C ARG A 15 -19.30 1.35 4.18
N SER A 16 -18.17 1.89 3.67
CA SER A 16 -18.14 2.42 2.30
C SER A 16 -18.27 1.31 1.25
N LEU A 17 -17.67 0.13 1.50
CA LEU A 17 -17.78 -1.03 0.60
C LEU A 17 -19.21 -1.59 0.54
N ARG A 18 -19.97 -1.55 1.64
CA ARG A 18 -21.40 -1.89 1.63
C ARG A 18 -22.23 -0.86 0.87
N ALA A 19 -21.95 0.43 1.06
CA ALA A 19 -22.64 1.49 0.32
C ALA A 19 -22.40 1.40 -1.19
N THR A 20 -21.22 0.94 -1.64
CA THR A 20 -20.94 0.72 -3.07
C THR A 20 -21.57 -0.56 -3.63
N ALA A 21 -21.84 -1.56 -2.79
CA ALA A 21 -22.53 -2.79 -3.21
C ALA A 21 -24.02 -2.53 -3.51
N ASP A 22 -24.65 -1.60 -2.78
CA ASP A 22 -26.05 -1.20 -3.03
C ASP A 22 -26.26 -0.45 -4.35
N PHE A 23 -25.19 0.12 -4.94
CA PHE A 23 -25.23 0.76 -6.26
C PHE A 23 -24.91 -0.21 -7.43
N ALA A 24 -24.53 -1.45 -7.13
CA ALA A 24 -24.07 -2.43 -8.13
C ALA A 24 -25.13 -3.50 -8.47
N LEU A 25 -26.42 -3.15 -8.44
CA LEU A 25 -27.48 -3.97 -9.05
C LEU A 25 -27.65 -3.59 -10.53
N PRO A 26 -27.40 -4.50 -11.48
CA PRO A 26 -27.59 -4.21 -12.89
C PRO A 26 -29.09 -4.24 -13.26
N GLN A 27 -29.65 -3.10 -13.69
CA GLN A 27 -30.85 -3.08 -14.52
C GLN A 27 -30.46 -3.56 -15.92
N ASN A 28 -30.72 -4.82 -16.23
CA ASN A 28 -30.54 -5.36 -17.57
C ASN A 28 -31.88 -5.44 -18.32
N SER A 29 -31.99 -4.61 -19.36
CA SER A 29 -33.11 -4.55 -20.29
C SER A 29 -32.78 -5.36 -21.55
N PHE A 30 -32.76 -6.69 -21.50
CA PHE A 30 -32.84 -7.55 -22.71
C PHE A 30 -33.32 -8.94 -22.30
N ALA A 31 -34.61 -9.24 -22.51
CA ALA A 31 -35.20 -10.56 -22.31
C ALA A 31 -35.43 -11.23 -23.67
N VAL A 32 -34.63 -12.26 -23.95
CA VAL A 32 -34.82 -13.20 -25.06
C VAL A 32 -35.83 -14.28 -24.63
N THR A 33 -36.71 -14.58 -25.56
CA THR A 33 -37.82 -15.55 -25.52
C THR A 33 -37.38 -16.98 -25.18
N ALA A 34 -38.00 -17.57 -24.15
CA ALA A 34 -38.11 -19.01 -24.02
C ALA A 34 -39.50 -19.41 -23.49
N ARG A 35 -40.28 -20.04 -24.38
CA ARG A 35 -41.56 -20.70 -24.08
C ARG A 35 -41.31 -21.92 -23.19
N ARG A 36 -42.09 -22.08 -22.11
CA ARG A 36 -42.54 -23.38 -21.62
C ARG A 36 -43.91 -23.25 -20.92
N THR A 37 -44.82 -24.09 -21.38
CA THR A 37 -46.21 -24.35 -20.99
C THR A 37 -46.28 -25.05 -19.61
N ALA A 38 -46.98 -24.53 -18.60
CA ALA A 38 -48.38 -24.80 -18.18
C ALA A 38 -48.40 -25.32 -16.72
N PRO A 39 -49.53 -25.39 -15.96
CA PRO A 39 -50.75 -24.59 -15.97
C PRO A 39 -51.11 -23.98 -14.58
N ALA A 40 -52.28 -23.34 -14.57
CA ALA A 40 -52.89 -22.43 -13.59
C ALA A 40 -53.27 -22.99 -12.20
N ALA A 41 -53.31 -22.09 -11.21
CA ALA A 41 -54.29 -22.09 -10.13
C ALA A 41 -54.59 -20.66 -9.63
N MET A 42 -55.88 -20.40 -9.44
CA MET A 42 -56.57 -19.14 -9.12
C MET A 42 -56.19 -18.52 -7.76
N ALA A 43 -56.15 -17.17 -7.69
CA ALA A 43 -57.05 -16.35 -6.86
C ALA A 43 -56.71 -14.85 -6.98
N LYS A 44 -57.74 -14.03 -7.27
CA LYS A 44 -57.78 -12.56 -7.13
C LYS A 44 -58.48 -12.20 -5.79
N PRO A 45 -58.88 -10.93 -5.52
CA PRO A 45 -58.04 -9.78 -5.18
C PRO A 45 -58.59 -9.02 -3.94
N THR A 46 -57.80 -8.13 -3.30
CA THR A 46 -58.44 -6.99 -2.61
C THR A 46 -57.56 -5.75 -2.56
N THR A 47 -58.16 -4.68 -3.07
CA THR A 47 -57.77 -3.27 -3.12
C THR A 47 -57.86 -2.62 -1.74
N ALA A 48 -56.97 -1.67 -1.40
CA ALA A 48 -57.33 -0.42 -0.72
C ALA A 48 -56.16 0.56 -0.68
N THR A 49 -56.48 1.81 -0.99
CA THR A 49 -55.60 2.97 -1.21
C THR A 49 -55.63 3.88 0.02
N THR A 50 -54.55 4.67 0.19
CA THR A 50 -54.50 6.03 0.80
C THR A 50 -54.61 6.18 2.33
N THR A 51 -53.59 6.78 2.99
CA THR A 51 -53.54 8.22 3.31
C THR A 51 -52.51 8.51 4.41
N ILE A 52 -51.81 9.63 4.23
CA ILE A 52 -50.82 10.27 5.10
C ILE A 52 -51.52 11.02 6.25
N THR A 53 -51.02 10.90 7.48
CA THR A 53 -51.25 11.94 8.50
C THR A 53 -50.06 12.11 9.45
N ARG A 54 -49.65 13.38 9.63
CA ARG A 54 -48.66 13.93 10.57
C ARG A 54 -49.28 14.05 11.96
N THR A 55 -48.50 13.79 13.01
CA THR A 55 -48.76 14.32 14.36
C THR A 55 -47.46 14.76 15.04
N ALA A 56 -47.50 15.95 15.63
CA ALA A 56 -46.47 16.58 16.45
C ALA A 56 -46.85 16.48 17.93
N VAL A 57 -45.87 16.42 18.85
CA VAL A 57 -46.05 16.65 20.30
C VAL A 57 -44.83 17.37 20.89
N MET A 58 -45.12 18.24 21.87
CA MET A 58 -44.32 19.31 22.48
C MET A 58 -43.40 18.90 23.65
N THR A 59 -42.41 19.76 23.94
CA THR A 59 -41.46 19.87 25.08
C THR A 59 -42.12 20.38 26.40
N PRO A 60 -41.49 20.37 27.62
CA PRO A 60 -40.45 21.34 28.07
C PRO A 60 -39.50 20.82 29.24
N PRO A 61 -38.80 21.64 30.07
CA PRO A 61 -37.34 21.92 29.97
C PRO A 61 -36.52 21.70 31.27
N SER A 62 -35.15 21.79 31.24
CA SER A 62 -34.32 22.34 32.35
C SER A 62 -32.80 22.48 32.07
N ARG A 63 -32.34 23.74 32.14
CA ARG A 63 -31.10 24.39 32.66
C ARG A 63 -29.70 23.70 32.70
N ARG A 64 -28.80 24.29 31.89
CA ARG A 64 -27.37 24.73 32.04
C ARG A 64 -26.54 24.28 33.27
N TYR A 65 -25.26 23.93 33.05
CA TYR A 65 -24.05 24.72 33.43
C TYR A 65 -22.77 24.06 32.87
N PHE A 66 -21.94 24.78 32.11
CA PHE A 66 -20.50 24.49 32.02
C PHE A 66 -19.76 25.82 31.86
N SER A 67 -18.98 26.17 32.88
CA SER A 67 -18.25 27.43 32.96
C SER A 67 -16.92 27.33 32.23
N GLN A 68 -16.63 28.36 31.44
CA GLN A 68 -15.28 28.72 30.98
C GLN A 68 -14.55 29.47 32.10
N THR A 69 -13.26 29.24 32.25
CA THR A 69 -12.34 30.24 32.83
C THR A 69 -11.01 30.22 32.09
N THR A 70 -10.62 31.42 31.65
CA THR A 70 -9.35 31.78 31.04
C THR A 70 -8.44 32.50 32.05
N THR A 71 -7.12 32.33 31.84
CA THR A 71 -5.96 33.20 32.16
C THR A 71 -5.56 33.46 33.62
N ARG A 72 -4.30 33.15 33.97
CA ARG A 72 -3.24 34.16 34.24
C ARG A 72 -1.83 33.54 34.29
N ARG A 73 -0.83 34.43 34.33
CA ARG A 73 0.55 34.34 33.83
C ARG A 73 1.58 34.62 34.95
N ASN A 74 2.81 34.14 34.75
CA ASN A 74 4.13 34.44 35.36
C ASN A 74 4.57 33.68 36.64
N GLN A 75 5.64 32.87 36.54
CA GLN A 75 7.05 33.17 36.89
C GLN A 75 7.96 31.93 36.65
N ALA A 76 9.25 32.16 36.35
CA ALA A 76 10.30 31.18 36.01
C ALA A 76 11.40 31.12 37.11
N PRO A 77 12.55 30.42 36.95
CA PRO A 77 12.81 28.97 36.80
C PRO A 77 13.74 28.43 37.93
N PRO A 78 14.22 27.16 37.88
CA PRO A 78 15.68 27.02 37.86
C PRO A 78 16.26 25.92 36.94
N SER A 79 17.42 26.28 36.37
CA SER A 79 18.63 25.50 36.05
C SER A 79 18.54 24.00 35.71
N GLY A 80 18.90 23.69 34.46
CA GLY A 80 19.25 22.33 34.01
C GLY A 80 20.02 22.37 32.69
N PHE A 81 21.34 22.55 32.79
CA PHE A 81 22.32 22.63 31.72
C PHE A 81 22.39 21.32 30.90
N LYS A 82 21.70 21.22 29.75
CA LYS A 82 21.99 20.23 28.67
C LYS A 82 21.17 20.35 27.36
N GLN A 83 20.76 21.55 26.92
CA GLN A 83 20.17 21.73 25.59
C GLN A 83 20.59 23.06 24.97
N ALA A 84 21.71 23.05 24.26
CA ALA A 84 22.08 24.07 23.30
C ALA A 84 22.73 23.35 22.11
N ILE A 85 22.36 23.76 20.89
CA ILE A 85 22.74 23.21 19.57
C ILE A 85 21.77 22.15 18.99
N ALA A 86 20.45 22.37 19.09
CA ALA A 86 19.50 21.63 18.22
C ALA A 86 18.24 22.39 17.76
N SER A 87 17.91 23.56 18.33
CA SER A 87 16.56 24.15 18.13
C SER A 87 16.47 25.49 17.41
N THR A 88 17.57 26.10 16.93
CA THR A 88 17.50 27.47 16.38
C THR A 88 17.59 27.57 14.85
N MET A 89 17.85 26.48 14.12
CA MET A 89 17.98 26.53 12.65
C MET A 89 16.75 26.08 11.85
N MET A 90 15.75 25.47 12.49
CA MET A 90 14.54 24.99 11.79
C MET A 90 13.32 25.93 11.92
N ALA A 91 13.35 26.92 12.82
CA ALA A 91 12.19 27.76 13.10
C ALA A 91 12.00 28.95 12.12
N ALA A 92 12.96 29.22 11.24
CA ALA A 92 12.94 30.40 10.34
C ALA A 92 13.37 30.07 8.90
N ALA A 93 13.20 28.84 8.45
CA ALA A 93 13.41 28.53 7.03
C ALA A 93 12.25 29.13 6.20
N PRO A 94 12.52 29.82 5.08
CA PRO A 94 11.49 30.19 4.11
C PRO A 94 10.63 28.96 3.78
N LYS A 95 9.31 29.10 3.64
CA LYS A 95 8.39 27.99 3.31
C LYS A 95 8.88 27.18 2.08
N THR A 96 9.58 27.83 1.16
CA THR A 96 10.23 27.23 -0.01
C THR A 96 11.43 26.33 0.33
N MET A 97 12.25 26.71 1.31
CA MET A 97 13.37 25.89 1.79
C MET A 97 12.87 24.65 2.53
N ALA A 98 11.84 24.78 3.38
CA ALA A 98 11.23 23.63 4.05
C ALA A 98 10.57 22.65 3.06
N ALA A 99 9.92 23.17 2.00
CA ALA A 99 9.37 22.36 0.92
C ALA A 99 10.46 21.62 0.14
N SER A 100 11.52 22.32 -0.28
CA SER A 100 12.66 21.74 -1.01
C SER A 100 13.37 20.65 -0.20
N MET A 101 13.59 20.89 1.09
CA MET A 101 14.14 19.87 1.99
C MET A 101 13.23 18.64 2.05
N THR A 102 11.92 18.82 2.22
CA THR A 102 10.96 17.71 2.23
C THR A 102 11.04 16.87 0.95
N THR A 103 11.06 17.52 -0.21
CA THR A 103 11.21 16.83 -1.52
C THR A 103 12.50 16.02 -1.58
N SER A 104 13.64 16.59 -1.18
CA SER A 104 14.92 15.86 -1.16
C SER A 104 14.91 14.65 -0.22
N ARG A 105 14.23 14.76 0.92
CA ARG A 105 14.06 13.62 1.85
C ARG A 105 13.17 12.52 1.28
N LEU A 106 12.10 12.89 0.57
CA LEU A 106 11.22 11.95 -0.13
C LEU A 106 11.95 11.25 -1.29
N GLU A 107 12.79 11.96 -2.03
CA GLU A 107 13.66 11.36 -3.04
C GLU A 107 14.62 10.32 -2.44
N ALA A 108 15.26 10.65 -1.30
CA ALA A 108 16.11 9.71 -0.59
C ALA A 108 15.34 8.47 -0.09
N LEU A 109 14.09 8.67 0.37
CA LEU A 109 13.20 7.59 0.79
C LEU A 109 12.80 6.69 -0.38
N TYR A 110 12.51 7.29 -1.52
CA TYR A 110 12.18 6.56 -2.74
C TYR A 110 13.39 5.75 -3.21
N LYS A 111 14.59 6.34 -3.19
CA LYS A 111 15.84 5.64 -3.54
C LYS A 111 16.08 4.42 -2.67
N ALA A 112 15.76 4.49 -1.37
CA ALA A 112 15.81 3.33 -0.48
C ALA A 112 14.85 2.21 -0.95
N CYS A 113 13.64 2.56 -1.38
CA CYS A 113 12.66 1.61 -1.93
C CYS A 113 13.14 0.97 -3.25
N SER A 114 13.62 1.76 -4.21
CA SER A 114 13.97 1.27 -5.55
C SER A 114 15.30 0.53 -5.59
N SER A 115 16.24 0.84 -4.69
CA SER A 115 17.57 0.21 -4.60
C SER A 115 17.56 -1.31 -4.53
N GLN A 116 16.47 -1.90 -4.02
CA GLN A 116 16.38 -3.34 -3.76
C GLN A 116 16.32 -4.17 -5.04
N ALA A 117 15.81 -3.60 -6.13
CA ALA A 117 15.60 -4.31 -7.40
C ALA A 117 16.15 -3.56 -8.61
N LEU A 118 17.15 -2.69 -8.43
CA LEU A 118 17.79 -1.99 -9.54
C LEU A 118 18.39 -2.98 -10.54
N TYR A 119 18.35 -2.61 -11.80
CA TYR A 119 19.02 -3.31 -12.89
C TYR A 119 19.56 -2.29 -13.88
N GLN A 120 20.45 -2.73 -14.75
CA GLN A 120 21.01 -1.89 -15.80
C GLN A 120 21.08 -2.66 -17.10
N ILE A 121 20.63 -2.04 -18.19
CA ILE A 121 20.83 -2.55 -19.54
C ILE A 121 22.12 -1.93 -20.07
N SER A 122 23.01 -2.76 -20.63
CA SER A 122 24.27 -2.30 -21.18
C SER A 122 24.04 -1.43 -22.41
N GLU A 123 24.56 -0.20 -22.40
CA GLU A 123 24.52 0.69 -23.57
C GLU A 123 25.22 0.07 -24.79
N GLN A 124 26.26 -0.73 -24.55
CA GLN A 124 26.99 -1.42 -25.62
C GLN A 124 26.15 -2.53 -26.26
N GLU A 125 25.39 -3.28 -25.47
CA GLU A 125 24.50 -4.33 -25.98
C GLU A 125 23.32 -3.69 -26.72
N ARG A 126 22.78 -2.58 -26.22
CA ARG A 126 21.76 -1.80 -26.91
C ARG A 126 22.25 -1.22 -28.24
N ALA A 127 23.44 -0.65 -28.27
CA ALA A 127 24.03 -0.12 -29.51
C ALA A 127 24.28 -1.21 -30.56
N LYS A 128 24.48 -2.45 -30.13
CA LYS A 128 24.67 -3.63 -31.00
C LYS A 128 23.38 -4.42 -31.25
N ASP A 129 22.23 -3.94 -30.77
CA ASP A 129 20.94 -4.63 -30.85
C ASP A 129 20.96 -6.08 -30.31
N MET A 130 21.75 -6.31 -29.24
CA MET A 130 21.92 -7.62 -28.60
C MET A 130 21.34 -7.68 -27.19
N VAL A 131 20.40 -6.79 -26.85
CA VAL A 131 19.74 -6.82 -25.53
C VAL A 131 18.92 -8.11 -25.43
N ARG A 132 19.14 -8.86 -24.35
CA ARG A 132 18.41 -10.09 -24.10
C ARG A 132 16.93 -9.78 -23.88
N MET A 133 16.07 -10.59 -24.49
CA MET A 133 14.63 -10.50 -24.28
C MET A 133 14.07 -11.79 -23.67
N THR A 134 13.02 -11.66 -22.88
CA THR A 134 12.24 -12.80 -22.39
C THR A 134 11.33 -13.36 -23.48
N THR A 135 10.72 -14.52 -23.23
CA THR A 135 9.64 -15.09 -24.05
C THR A 135 8.42 -14.17 -24.14
N GLU A 136 8.27 -13.25 -23.18
CA GLU A 136 7.19 -12.25 -23.12
C GLU A 136 7.58 -10.93 -23.84
N GLY A 137 8.80 -10.85 -24.39
CA GLY A 137 9.30 -9.65 -25.07
C GLY A 137 9.80 -8.55 -24.13
N GLU A 138 10.03 -8.84 -22.86
CA GLU A 138 10.63 -7.87 -21.92
C GLU A 138 12.16 -7.83 -22.11
N GLU A 139 12.74 -6.62 -22.22
CA GLU A 139 14.19 -6.45 -22.20
C GLU A 139 14.77 -6.74 -20.80
N VAL A 140 15.87 -7.48 -20.77
CA VAL A 140 16.53 -7.98 -19.57
C VAL A 140 17.95 -7.42 -19.47
N GLY A 141 18.29 -6.83 -18.32
CA GLY A 141 19.60 -6.27 -18.03
C GLY A 141 20.45 -7.13 -17.09
N ALA A 142 21.44 -6.51 -16.46
CA ALA A 142 22.22 -7.08 -15.37
C ALA A 142 21.59 -6.71 -14.01
N PRO A 143 21.50 -7.64 -13.05
CA PRO A 143 20.96 -7.35 -11.73
C PRO A 143 21.94 -6.50 -10.91
N ILE A 144 21.46 -5.43 -10.30
CA ILE A 144 22.22 -4.58 -9.35
C ILE A 144 21.64 -4.72 -7.95
N GLY A 145 20.31 -4.70 -7.84
CA GLY A 145 19.59 -4.79 -6.58
C GLY A 145 19.61 -6.22 -6.01
N PRO A 146 19.74 -6.36 -4.68
CA PRO A 146 19.87 -7.67 -4.02
C PRO A 146 18.65 -8.57 -4.22
N TRP A 147 17.43 -8.02 -4.27
CA TRP A 147 16.20 -8.83 -4.38
C TRP A 147 16.10 -9.57 -5.70
N LEU A 148 16.71 -9.05 -6.77
CA LEU A 148 16.73 -9.75 -8.06
C LEU A 148 17.49 -11.08 -7.95
N GLN A 149 18.57 -11.10 -7.18
CA GLN A 149 19.38 -12.30 -6.96
C GLN A 149 18.77 -13.20 -5.89
N TYR A 150 18.23 -12.63 -4.81
CA TYR A 150 17.70 -13.44 -3.70
C TYR A 150 16.44 -14.24 -4.06
N PHE A 151 15.67 -13.74 -5.02
CA PHE A 151 14.38 -14.29 -5.41
C PHE A 151 14.33 -14.75 -6.87
N ASP A 152 15.49 -14.86 -7.52
CA ASP A 152 15.60 -15.26 -8.93
C ASP A 152 14.62 -14.49 -9.83
N LEU A 153 14.53 -13.18 -9.59
CA LEU A 153 13.68 -12.29 -10.39
C LEU A 153 14.47 -11.82 -11.59
N GLN A 154 13.81 -11.83 -12.74
CA GLN A 154 14.39 -11.31 -13.98
C GLN A 154 14.76 -9.83 -13.80
N PRO A 155 15.98 -9.40 -14.15
CA PRO A 155 16.40 -7.99 -14.09
C PRO A 155 15.75 -7.18 -15.24
N SER A 156 14.43 -6.99 -15.14
CA SER A 156 13.59 -6.26 -16.10
C SER A 156 12.84 -5.12 -15.42
N PHE A 157 12.26 -4.23 -16.24
CA PHE A 157 11.42 -3.13 -15.77
C PHE A 157 10.27 -3.60 -14.88
N SER A 158 9.66 -4.72 -15.23
CA SER A 158 8.51 -5.26 -14.53
C SER A 158 8.89 -5.74 -13.12
N SER A 159 9.96 -6.52 -12.98
CA SER A 159 10.45 -6.95 -11.65
C SER A 159 10.87 -5.77 -10.78
N TRP A 160 11.59 -4.79 -11.36
CA TRP A 160 12.01 -3.58 -10.65
C TRP A 160 10.82 -2.77 -10.15
N SER A 161 9.85 -2.50 -11.02
CA SER A 161 8.67 -1.68 -10.68
C SER A 161 7.80 -2.37 -9.63
N GLN A 162 7.55 -3.68 -9.74
CA GLN A 162 6.77 -4.43 -8.75
C GLN A 162 7.45 -4.50 -7.38
N ALA A 163 8.75 -4.79 -7.35
CA ALA A 163 9.52 -4.77 -6.11
C ALA A 163 9.55 -3.36 -5.49
N THR A 164 9.78 -2.32 -6.30
CA THR A 164 9.78 -0.92 -5.83
C THR A 164 8.42 -0.53 -5.26
N MET A 165 7.31 -0.87 -5.95
CA MET A 165 5.95 -0.62 -5.47
C MET A 165 5.65 -1.35 -4.15
N LEU A 166 6.15 -2.59 -3.96
CA LEU A 166 6.01 -3.29 -2.68
C LEU A 166 6.66 -2.52 -1.52
N HIS A 167 7.88 -2.01 -1.72
CA HIS A 167 8.56 -1.20 -0.71
C HIS A 167 7.84 0.12 -0.45
N MET A 168 7.40 0.79 -1.52
CA MET A 168 6.62 2.03 -1.43
C MET A 168 5.30 1.80 -0.70
N TYR A 169 4.63 0.67 -0.90
CA TYR A 169 3.39 0.33 -0.19
C TYR A 169 3.57 0.39 1.33
N LEU A 170 4.67 -0.16 1.85
CA LEU A 170 4.96 -0.15 3.29
C LEU A 170 5.13 1.27 3.83
N VAL A 171 5.83 2.13 3.08
CA VAL A 171 5.99 3.55 3.40
C VAL A 171 4.65 4.29 3.34
N VAL A 172 3.88 4.10 2.27
CA VAL A 172 2.57 4.74 2.09
C VAL A 172 1.60 4.29 3.18
N ALA A 173 1.62 3.02 3.56
CA ALA A 173 0.84 2.51 4.68
C ALA A 173 1.14 3.28 5.97
N ARG A 174 2.41 3.60 6.25
CA ARG A 174 2.80 4.42 7.40
C ARG A 174 2.41 5.89 7.26
N LEU A 175 2.57 6.49 6.07
CA LEU A 175 2.17 7.88 5.79
C LEU A 175 0.66 8.11 5.98
N ARG A 176 -0.18 7.09 5.75
CA ARG A 176 -1.63 7.16 5.99
C ARG A 176 -2.02 7.36 7.46
N CYS A 177 -1.08 7.22 8.40
CA CYS A 177 -1.30 7.50 9.82
C CYS A 177 -1.23 8.99 10.18
N LEU A 178 -0.77 9.84 9.27
CA LEU A 178 -0.78 11.30 9.45
C LEU A 178 -2.20 11.86 9.32
N ASP A 179 -2.35 13.16 9.59
CA ASP A 179 -3.56 13.86 9.22
C ASP A 179 -3.79 13.78 7.69
N ARG A 180 -5.06 13.95 7.30
CA ARG A 180 -5.49 13.70 5.92
C ARG A 180 -4.78 14.60 4.90
N GLU A 181 -4.44 15.83 5.27
CA GLU A 181 -3.83 16.79 4.35
C GLU A 181 -2.34 16.49 4.18
N ALA A 182 -1.59 16.36 5.30
CA ALA A 182 -0.19 15.99 5.28
C ALA A 182 0.04 14.63 4.60
N SER A 183 -0.80 13.64 4.92
CA SER A 183 -0.77 12.31 4.30
C SER A 183 -0.92 12.40 2.78
N ARG A 184 -1.85 13.20 2.27
CA ARG A 184 -2.07 13.34 0.82
C ARG A 184 -0.90 14.05 0.15
N ASN A 185 -0.44 15.15 0.74
CA ASN A 185 0.63 15.96 0.18
C ASN A 185 1.96 15.18 0.09
N LEU A 186 2.31 14.45 1.15
CA LEU A 186 3.52 13.61 1.16
C LEU A 186 3.39 12.42 0.22
N GLN A 187 2.25 11.74 0.19
CA GLN A 187 2.04 10.61 -0.73
C GLN A 187 2.11 11.05 -2.19
N HIS A 188 1.51 12.18 -2.56
CA HIS A 188 1.60 12.68 -3.93
C HIS A 188 3.06 12.92 -4.34
N GLN A 189 3.82 13.72 -3.58
CA GLN A 189 5.23 13.98 -3.90
C GLN A 189 6.08 12.71 -3.91
N PHE A 190 5.82 11.77 -2.98
CA PHE A 190 6.55 10.51 -2.91
C PHE A 190 6.28 9.59 -4.11
N ILE A 191 5.00 9.50 -4.51
CA ILE A 191 4.58 8.69 -5.66
C ILE A 191 5.06 9.32 -6.97
N ASP A 192 5.05 10.64 -7.07
CA ASP A 192 5.58 11.36 -8.24
C ASP A 192 7.05 10.99 -8.50
N GLN A 193 7.86 10.84 -7.45
CA GLN A 193 9.26 10.41 -7.59
C GLN A 193 9.39 9.05 -8.30
N PHE A 194 8.50 8.10 -8.02
CA PHE A 194 8.47 6.81 -8.71
C PHE A 194 8.08 6.94 -10.18
N PHE A 195 7.09 7.78 -10.50
CA PHE A 195 6.67 7.98 -11.89
C PHE A 195 7.72 8.72 -12.72
N PHE A 196 8.43 9.69 -12.13
CA PHE A 196 9.59 10.32 -12.77
C PHE A 196 10.68 9.30 -13.07
N ASP A 197 10.96 8.38 -12.14
CA ASP A 197 11.95 7.35 -12.35
C ASP A 197 11.49 6.28 -13.37
N CYS A 198 10.20 5.94 -13.39
CA CYS A 198 9.63 5.07 -14.43
C CYS A 198 9.83 5.68 -15.82
N GLU A 199 9.53 6.97 -16.00
CA GLU A 199 9.74 7.64 -17.28
C GLU A 199 11.22 7.65 -17.65
N ARG A 200 12.10 7.94 -16.68
CA ARG A 200 13.56 7.91 -16.87
C ARG A 200 14.05 6.52 -17.28
N MET A 201 13.61 5.47 -16.61
CA MET A 201 13.97 4.08 -16.93
C MET A 201 13.48 3.69 -18.33
N MET A 202 12.23 4.04 -18.70
CA MET A 202 11.72 3.81 -20.06
C MET A 202 12.55 4.54 -21.12
N HIS A 203 12.96 5.78 -20.84
CA HIS A 203 13.71 6.58 -21.79
C HIS A 203 15.17 6.12 -21.91
N LEU A 204 15.89 6.04 -20.79
CA LEU A 204 17.31 5.78 -20.74
C LEU A 204 17.63 4.29 -20.85
N ASN A 205 17.00 3.45 -20.03
CA ASN A 205 17.33 2.03 -20.01
C ASN A 205 16.71 1.30 -21.20
N HIS A 206 15.49 1.65 -21.61
CA HIS A 206 14.71 0.97 -22.66
C HIS A 206 14.68 1.72 -24.01
N GLY A 207 15.36 2.86 -24.13
CA GLY A 207 15.46 3.60 -25.39
C GLY A 207 14.11 4.10 -25.95
N MET A 208 13.07 4.19 -25.12
CA MET A 208 11.73 4.58 -25.59
C MET A 208 11.68 6.09 -25.85
N THR A 209 11.94 6.49 -27.10
CA THR A 209 11.96 7.90 -27.52
C THR A 209 10.55 8.52 -27.56
N SER A 210 9.52 7.73 -27.90
CA SER A 210 8.13 8.20 -27.98
C SER A 210 7.55 8.57 -26.61
N SER A 211 7.37 9.87 -26.37
CA SER A 211 6.72 10.38 -25.16
C SER A 211 5.26 9.91 -25.02
N ALA A 212 4.52 9.86 -26.12
CA ALA A 212 3.14 9.37 -26.11
C ALA A 212 3.05 7.90 -25.66
N LEU A 213 4.02 7.07 -26.07
CA LEU A 213 4.09 5.67 -25.66
C LEU A 213 4.45 5.57 -24.17
N ARG A 214 5.47 6.29 -23.70
CA ARG A 214 5.83 6.34 -22.26
C ARG A 214 4.62 6.74 -21.41
N GLN A 215 3.87 7.77 -21.81
CA GLN A 215 2.69 8.22 -21.07
C GLN A 215 1.57 7.18 -21.00
N ARG A 216 1.42 6.32 -22.02
CA ARG A 216 0.48 5.19 -21.98
C ARG A 216 0.92 4.15 -20.94
N TYR A 217 2.19 3.74 -20.96
CA TYR A 217 2.74 2.82 -19.97
C TYR A 217 2.66 3.37 -18.54
N LEU A 218 2.95 4.66 -18.32
CA LEU A 218 2.80 5.27 -17.00
C LEU A 218 1.35 5.19 -16.49
N LYS A 219 0.35 5.32 -17.37
CA LYS A 219 -1.06 5.12 -16.98
C LYS A 219 -1.36 3.67 -16.61
N GLU A 220 -0.78 2.71 -17.32
CA GLU A 220 -0.91 1.28 -16.99
C GLU A 220 -0.27 0.96 -15.63
N ILE A 221 0.95 1.46 -15.38
CA ILE A 221 1.64 1.33 -14.08
C ILE A 221 0.81 1.98 -12.97
N PHE A 222 0.16 3.12 -13.22
CA PHE A 222 -0.72 3.75 -12.23
C PHE A 222 -1.91 2.86 -11.85
N VAL A 223 -2.53 2.18 -12.82
CA VAL A 223 -3.58 1.20 -12.54
C VAL A 223 -3.03 0.02 -11.73
N GLN A 224 -1.85 -0.50 -12.10
CA GLN A 224 -1.18 -1.57 -11.36
C GLN A 224 -0.87 -1.16 -9.91
N TRP A 225 -0.34 0.03 -9.68
CA TRP A 225 -0.06 0.59 -8.36
C TRP A 225 -1.31 0.59 -7.46
N ARG A 226 -2.45 1.03 -8.01
CA ARG A 226 -3.73 1.04 -7.28
C ARG A 226 -4.23 -0.37 -6.97
N GLY A 227 -4.10 -1.30 -7.92
CA GLY A 227 -4.44 -2.72 -7.72
C GLY A 227 -3.55 -3.40 -6.68
N LEU A 228 -2.26 -3.06 -6.66
CA LEU A 228 -1.28 -3.54 -5.70
C LEU A 228 -1.58 -3.05 -4.28
N ILE A 229 -1.88 -1.75 -4.11
CA ILE A 229 -2.32 -1.20 -2.81
C ILE A 229 -3.53 -1.96 -2.28
N ALA A 230 -4.55 -2.16 -3.13
CA ALA A 230 -5.78 -2.83 -2.71
C ALA A 230 -5.51 -4.28 -2.28
N ALA A 231 -4.71 -5.03 -3.03
CA ALA A 231 -4.38 -6.42 -2.71
C ALA A 231 -3.54 -6.55 -1.44
N TYR A 232 -2.55 -5.68 -1.23
CA TYR A 232 -1.74 -5.72 -0.01
C TYR A 232 -2.51 -5.23 1.22
N ASP A 233 -3.37 -4.21 1.09
CA ASP A 233 -4.27 -3.81 2.18
C ASP A 233 -5.20 -4.96 2.59
N GLU A 234 -5.77 -5.66 1.61
CA GLU A 234 -6.60 -6.84 1.88
C GLU A 234 -5.81 -7.94 2.60
N GLY A 235 -4.63 -8.29 2.10
CA GLY A 235 -3.77 -9.32 2.71
C GLY A 235 -3.30 -8.95 4.12
N VAL A 236 -2.90 -7.70 4.34
CA VAL A 236 -2.47 -7.22 5.66
C VAL A 236 -3.63 -7.28 6.66
N VAL A 237 -4.86 -6.95 6.26
CA VAL A 237 -6.02 -6.94 7.16
C VAL A 237 -6.58 -8.34 7.44
N LYS A 238 -6.52 -9.25 6.45
CA LYS A 238 -7.07 -10.60 6.57
C LYS A 238 -6.09 -11.57 7.22
N ASP A 239 -5.29 -12.25 6.41
CA ASP A 239 -4.38 -13.31 6.84
C ASP A 239 -3.19 -13.43 5.89
N ASP A 240 -2.18 -14.19 6.33
CA ASP A 240 -0.92 -14.34 5.61
C ASP A 240 -1.06 -15.15 4.32
N ARG A 241 -2.11 -15.96 4.15
CA ARG A 241 -2.36 -16.69 2.90
C ARG A 241 -2.85 -15.73 1.81
N VAL A 242 -3.75 -14.82 2.16
CA VAL A 242 -4.20 -13.76 1.26
C VAL A 242 -3.05 -12.82 0.91
N LEU A 243 -2.22 -12.46 1.90
CA LEU A 243 -1.03 -11.64 1.65
C LEU A 243 0.00 -12.38 0.77
N ALA A 244 0.22 -13.68 1.00
CA ALA A 244 1.10 -14.51 0.17
C ALA A 244 0.60 -14.59 -1.28
N ALA A 245 -0.71 -14.76 -1.50
CA ALA A 245 -1.30 -14.74 -2.83
C ALA A 245 -1.08 -13.39 -3.54
N ALA A 246 -1.24 -12.28 -2.81
CA ALA A 246 -0.96 -10.95 -3.36
C ALA A 246 0.52 -10.76 -3.72
N VAL A 247 1.45 -11.21 -2.87
CA VAL A 247 2.89 -11.18 -3.13
C VAL A 247 3.25 -12.03 -4.34
N TRP A 248 2.76 -13.28 -4.40
CA TRP A 248 3.00 -14.18 -5.52
C TRP A 248 2.53 -13.59 -6.86
N ARG A 249 1.31 -13.03 -6.88
CA ARG A 249 0.75 -12.42 -8.10
C ARG A 249 1.52 -11.17 -8.54
N ASN A 250 1.86 -10.28 -7.60
CA ASN A 250 2.44 -8.98 -7.94
C ASN A 250 3.97 -9.05 -8.10
N LEU A 251 4.69 -9.60 -7.13
CA LEU A 251 6.17 -9.64 -7.13
C LEU A 251 6.72 -10.77 -8.00
N PHE A 252 6.13 -11.97 -7.91
CA PHE A 252 6.58 -13.16 -8.64
C PHE A 252 5.80 -13.42 -9.93
N LYS A 253 4.96 -12.47 -10.34
CA LYS A 253 4.15 -12.51 -11.57
C LYS A 253 3.32 -13.80 -11.74
N SER A 254 2.88 -14.42 -10.65
CA SER A 254 2.14 -15.70 -10.66
C SER A 254 2.90 -16.86 -11.31
N ARG A 255 4.23 -16.83 -11.35
CA ARG A 255 5.04 -17.93 -11.87
C ARG A 255 4.83 -19.19 -11.03
N GLU A 256 4.61 -20.33 -11.68
CA GLU A 256 4.35 -21.62 -11.01
C GLU A 256 5.61 -22.24 -10.39
N ASP A 257 6.79 -21.88 -10.90
CA ASP A 257 8.09 -22.42 -10.50
C ASP A 257 8.71 -21.71 -9.28
N VAL A 258 7.95 -20.85 -8.61
CA VAL A 258 8.43 -20.03 -7.50
C VAL A 258 8.57 -20.88 -6.25
N ASP A 259 9.71 -20.74 -5.56
CA ASP A 259 9.86 -21.29 -4.21
C ASP A 259 8.92 -20.57 -3.24
N MET A 260 7.91 -21.28 -2.74
CA MET A 260 6.94 -20.74 -1.79
C MET A 260 7.60 -20.29 -0.47
N ARG A 261 8.80 -20.79 -0.14
CA ARG A 261 9.59 -20.29 1.00
C ARG A 261 10.00 -18.83 0.80
N GLN A 262 10.34 -18.44 -0.43
CA GLN A 262 10.65 -17.05 -0.78
C GLN A 262 9.41 -16.16 -0.64
N VAL A 263 8.24 -16.62 -1.12
CA VAL A 263 6.97 -15.92 -0.94
C VAL A 263 6.67 -15.70 0.54
N ALA A 264 6.78 -16.75 1.36
CA ALA A 264 6.57 -16.68 2.79
C ALA A 264 7.58 -15.75 3.50
N ALA A 265 8.83 -15.73 3.06
CA ALA A 265 9.86 -14.84 3.59
C ALA A 265 9.51 -13.36 3.32
N VAL A 266 9.04 -13.03 2.11
CA VAL A 266 8.57 -11.68 1.77
C VAL A 266 7.36 -11.30 2.63
N VAL A 267 6.40 -12.20 2.84
CA VAL A 267 5.23 -11.96 3.73
C VAL A 267 5.68 -11.66 5.16
N GLY A 268 6.57 -12.49 5.72
CA GLY A 268 7.14 -12.29 7.04
C GLY A 268 7.88 -10.95 7.15
N TRP A 269 8.64 -10.59 6.11
CA TRP A 269 9.36 -9.33 6.04
C TRP A 269 8.43 -8.12 5.94
N MET A 270 7.34 -8.20 5.17
CA MET A 270 6.33 -7.14 5.10
C MET A 270 5.68 -6.91 6.47
N ARG A 271 5.26 -7.98 7.17
CA ARG A 271 4.69 -7.92 8.53
C ARG A 271 5.65 -7.28 9.52
N ALA A 272 6.88 -7.78 9.54
CA ALA A 272 7.97 -7.29 10.35
C ALA A 272 8.27 -5.79 10.12
N THR A 273 8.31 -5.39 8.85
CA THR A 273 8.58 -4.01 8.46
C THR A 273 7.45 -3.07 8.86
N LEU A 274 6.19 -3.47 8.65
CA LEU A 274 5.05 -2.67 9.11
C LEU A 274 5.08 -2.47 10.63
N GLN A 275 5.43 -3.51 11.40
CA GLN A 275 5.60 -3.42 12.84
C GLN A 275 6.74 -2.44 13.23
N ASP A 276 7.89 -2.52 12.55
CA ASP A 276 9.01 -1.61 12.78
C ASP A 276 8.68 -0.15 12.46
N LEU A 277 7.88 0.08 11.40
CA LEU A 277 7.41 1.40 10.99
C LEU A 277 6.36 1.94 11.97
N GLU A 278 5.46 1.10 12.48
CA GLU A 278 4.47 1.49 13.49
C GLU A 278 5.13 1.89 14.82
N ALA A 279 6.21 1.20 15.22
CA ALA A 279 6.93 1.45 16.46
C ALA A 279 7.74 2.77 16.48
N ALA A 280 8.01 3.37 15.32
CA ALA A 280 8.74 4.62 15.18
C ALA A 280 7.80 5.79 14.83
N PRO A 281 8.09 7.04 15.24
CA PRO A 281 7.34 8.21 14.78
C PRO A 281 7.37 8.34 13.25
N VAL A 282 6.30 8.87 12.64
CA VAL A 282 6.19 8.92 11.16
C VAL A 282 7.29 9.81 10.56
N GLU A 283 7.70 10.84 11.31
CA GLU A 283 8.74 11.80 10.95
C GLU A 283 10.09 11.11 10.68
N ASP A 284 10.35 9.94 11.28
CA ASP A 284 11.59 9.18 11.08
C ASP A 284 11.75 8.71 9.63
N LEU A 285 10.64 8.53 8.89
CA LEU A 285 10.66 8.27 7.44
C LEU A 285 11.45 9.35 6.69
N LEU A 286 11.33 10.59 7.14
CA LEU A 286 12.01 11.74 6.55
C LEU A 286 13.34 12.04 7.26
N VAL A 287 13.55 11.67 8.53
CA VAL A 287 14.81 11.95 9.26
C VAL A 287 15.93 10.94 8.96
N SER A 288 15.60 9.69 8.62
CA SER A 288 16.62 8.71 8.21
C SER A 288 16.11 7.75 7.12
N PRO A 289 15.84 8.25 5.90
CA PRO A 289 15.28 7.44 4.82
C PRO A 289 16.08 6.18 4.47
N ALA A 290 17.42 6.26 4.53
CA ALA A 290 18.31 5.13 4.26
C ALA A 290 18.20 3.99 5.28
N LYS A 291 17.59 4.23 6.45
CA LYS A 291 17.42 3.25 7.54
C LYS A 291 15.96 2.82 7.69
N VAL A 292 15.10 3.14 6.72
CA VAL A 292 13.66 2.84 6.78
C VAL A 292 13.39 1.33 6.86
N PHE A 293 14.16 0.53 6.13
CA PHE A 293 14.10 -0.93 6.16
C PHE A 293 15.21 -1.47 7.06
N LYS A 294 14.86 -1.89 8.27
CA LYS A 294 15.81 -2.31 9.31
C LYS A 294 16.25 -3.76 9.18
N ARG A 295 15.45 -4.59 8.52
CA ARG A 295 15.62 -6.05 8.46
C ARG A 295 15.92 -6.49 7.04
N ASP A 296 16.81 -7.45 6.90
CA ASP A 296 17.04 -8.16 5.64
C ASP A 296 15.94 -9.23 5.47
N VAL A 297 15.41 -9.38 4.25
CA VAL A 297 14.39 -10.39 3.95
C VAL A 297 14.91 -11.81 4.11
N ARG A 298 16.22 -12.04 3.92
CA ARG A 298 16.85 -13.35 4.09
C ARG A 298 16.80 -13.85 5.53
N ASP A 299 16.75 -12.94 6.51
CA ASP A 299 16.57 -13.34 7.90
C ASP A 299 15.20 -13.97 8.16
N MET A 300 14.20 -13.71 7.31
CA MET A 300 12.89 -14.34 7.41
C MET A 300 12.91 -15.79 6.91
N LEU A 301 13.87 -16.18 6.07
CA LEU A 301 14.00 -17.60 5.64
C LEU A 301 14.25 -18.51 6.85
N LYS A 302 15.06 -18.06 7.81
CA LYS A 302 15.28 -18.78 9.08
C LYS A 302 13.98 -19.01 9.85
N LEU A 303 13.05 -18.07 9.79
CA LEU A 303 11.74 -18.20 10.44
C LEU A 303 10.84 -19.17 9.66
N VAL A 304 10.83 -19.07 8.33
CA VAL A 304 10.01 -19.92 7.44
C VAL A 304 10.45 -21.38 7.48
N ASP A 305 11.75 -21.64 7.64
CA ASP A 305 12.33 -22.98 7.64
C ASP A 305 12.07 -23.76 8.94
N VAL A 306 11.65 -23.08 10.01
CA VAL A 306 11.32 -23.72 11.27
C VAL A 306 9.88 -24.22 11.23
N VAL A 307 9.71 -25.53 11.41
CA VAL A 307 8.38 -26.13 11.55
C VAL A 307 7.68 -25.52 12.77
N ALA A 308 6.52 -24.91 12.54
CA ALA A 308 5.73 -24.31 13.59
C ALA A 308 5.34 -25.36 14.66
N PRO A 309 5.31 -25.00 15.96
CA PRO A 309 4.95 -25.93 17.03
C PRO A 309 3.62 -26.64 16.78
N GLN A 310 2.63 -25.91 16.27
CA GLN A 310 1.31 -26.43 15.90
C GLN A 310 1.41 -27.53 14.83
N VAL A 311 2.24 -27.34 13.80
CA VAL A 311 2.45 -28.37 12.77
C VAL A 311 3.16 -29.59 13.35
N LYS A 312 4.08 -29.40 14.30
CA LYS A 312 4.71 -30.54 15.00
C LYS A 312 3.69 -31.33 15.82
N GLU A 313 2.80 -30.65 16.53
CA GLU A 313 1.69 -31.27 17.28
C GLU A 313 0.74 -32.01 16.33
N ASP A 314 0.33 -31.38 15.23
CA ASP A 314 -0.54 -32.00 14.22
C ASP A 314 0.10 -33.23 13.57
N MET A 315 1.39 -33.17 13.23
CA MET A 315 2.14 -34.31 12.69
C MET A 315 2.30 -35.44 13.71
N ALA A 316 2.53 -35.11 14.98
CA ALA A 316 2.61 -36.11 16.06
C ALA A 316 1.25 -36.80 16.27
N ASN A 317 0.16 -36.04 16.20
CA ASN A 317 -1.20 -36.57 16.30
C ASN A 317 -1.59 -37.42 15.07
N ALA A 318 -1.14 -37.04 13.87
CA ALA A 318 -1.40 -37.78 12.64
C ALA A 318 -0.58 -39.08 12.52
N GLY A 319 0.61 -39.14 13.13
CA GLY A 319 1.45 -40.36 13.18
C GLY A 319 1.08 -41.34 14.31
N ALA A 320 0.16 -40.95 15.20
CA ALA A 320 -0.35 -41.79 16.29
C ALA A 320 -1.70 -42.48 15.96
N ALA A 321 -2.21 -42.30 14.74
CA ALA A 321 -3.41 -42.94 14.19
C ALA A 321 -3.03 -44.03 13.17
#